data_AF-A0A2M7J1G7-F1
#
_entry.id   AF-A0A2M7J1G7-F1
#
_cell.length_a   1.000
_cell.length_b   1.000
_cell.length_c   1.000
_cell.angle_alpha   90.00
_cell.angle_beta   90.00
_cell.angle_gamma   90.00
#
_symmetry.space_group_name_H-M   'P 1'
#
loop_
_entity.id
_entity.type
_entity.pdbx_description
1 polymer ?
#
loop_
_entity_poly.entity_id
_entity_poly.type
_entity_poly.pdbx_seq_one_letter_code
_entity_poly.pdbx_strand_id
1 'polypeptide(L)' 'SAQQLMALSALTLPHAFVRVLLAEQLYRACSLLHNHPYHRE' A
#
# COMPACT_ATOMS: atom_id res chain seq x y z
N SER A 1 -20.55 -7.55 4.32
CA SER A 1 -20.22 -6.90 3.03
C SER A 1 -19.15 -5.86 3.28
N ALA A 2 -18.19 -5.69 2.37
CA ALA A 2 -17.16 -4.66 2.45
C ALA A 2 -17.63 -3.38 1.73
N GLN A 3 -17.27 -2.20 2.26
CA GLN A 3 -17.58 -0.91 1.62
C GLN A 3 -16.75 -0.66 0.35
N GLN A 4 -15.51 -1.14 0.31
CA GLN A 4 -14.61 -1.00 -0.83
C GLN A 4 -13.85 -2.30 -1.07
N LEU A 5 -13.62 -2.58 -2.35
CA LEU A 5 -12.74 -3.64 -2.83
C LEU A 5 -11.62 -2.96 -3.63
N MET A 6 -10.37 -3.20 -3.23
CA MET A 6 -9.19 -2.63 -3.87
C MET A 6 -8.24 -3.75 -4.29
N ALA A 7 -7.75 -3.67 -5.52
CA ALA A 7 -6.71 -4.56 -6.02
C ALA A 7 -5.33 -3.92 -5.80
N LEU A 8 -4.40 -4.66 -5.21
CA LEU A 8 -3.01 -4.23 -5.06
C LEU A 8 -2.19 -4.45 -6.34
N SER A 9 -2.59 -5.43 -7.16
CA SER A 9 -1.97 -5.81 -8.42
C SER A 9 -2.88 -6.77 -9.20
N ALA A 10 -2.58 -7.00 -10.47
CA ALA A 10 -3.16 -8.09 -11.26
C ALA A 10 -2.52 -9.47 -10.99
N LEU A 11 -1.44 -9.51 -10.19
CA LEU A 11 -0.72 -10.73 -9.84
C LEU A 11 -1.36 -11.45 -8.65
N THR A 12 -1.23 -12.78 -8.62
CA THR A 12 -1.49 -13.58 -7.41
C THR A 12 -0.29 -13.49 -6.48
N LEU A 13 -0.39 -12.67 -5.45
CA LEU A 13 0.67 -12.46 -4.47
C LEU A 13 0.48 -13.39 -3.25
N PRO A 14 1.56 -13.98 -2.70
CA PRO A 14 1.48 -14.76 -1.47
C PRO A 14 0.94 -13.92 -0.30
N HIS A 15 0.08 -14.51 0.54
CA HIS A 15 -0.61 -13.77 1.61
C HIS A 15 0.35 -13.05 2.57
N ALA A 16 1.45 -13.70 2.96
CA ALA A 16 2.46 -13.10 3.84
C ALA A 16 3.12 -11.86 3.23
N PHE A 17 3.32 -11.85 1.91
CA PHE A 17 3.92 -10.72 1.19
C PHE A 17 2.97 -9.53 1.09
N VAL A 18 1.70 -9.80 0.78
CA VAL A 18 0.65 -8.76 0.68
C VAL A 18 0.55 -7.91 1.94
N ARG A 19 0.73 -8.51 3.13
CA ARG A 19 0.70 -7.78 4.40
C ARG A 19 1.76 -6.68 4.48
N VAL A 20 3.00 -7.00 4.11
CA VAL A 20 4.12 -6.05 4.16
C VAL A 20 3.97 -5.00 3.07
N LEU A 21 3.57 -5.42 1.86
CA LEU A 21 3.32 -4.51 0.75
C LEU A 21 2.23 -3.47 1.10
N LEU A 22 1.10 -3.91 1.64
CA LEU A 22 0.02 -3.00 2.03
C LEU A 22 0.47 -2.03 3.13
N ALA A 23 1.22 -2.51 4.13
CA ALA A 23 1.76 -1.65 5.18
C ALA A 23 2.69 -0.57 4.62
N GLU A 24 3.55 -0.93 3.66
CA GLU A 24 4.43 0.02 2.99
C GLU A 24 3.64 1.05 2.17
N GLN A 25 2.62 0.62 1.43
CA GLN A 25 1.81 1.53 0.61
C GLN A 25 1.00 2.51 1.47
N LEU A 26 0.48 2.07 2.62
CA LEU A 26 -0.17 2.96 3.58
C LEU A 26 0.83 3.95 4.20
N TYR A 27 2.04 3.48 4.56
CA TYR A 27 3.10 4.36 5.04
C TYR A 27 3.53 5.38 3.99
N ARG A 28 3.62 4.97 2.72
CA ARG A 28 3.91 5.85 1.59
C ARG A 28 2.83 6.91 1.42
N ALA A 29 1.55 6.53 1.43
CA ALA A 29 0.43 7.46 1.34
C ALA A 29 0.44 8.46 2.51
N CYS A 30 0.66 7.98 3.73
CA CYS A 30 0.81 8.82 4.91
C CYS A 30 1.99 9.79 4.74
N SER A 31 3.15 9.31 4.31
CA SER A 31 4.35 10.13 4.10
C SER A 31 4.12 11.23 3.06
N LEU A 32 3.40 10.93 1.97
CA LEU A 32 3.01 11.92 0.96
C LEU A 32 2.12 13.01 1.55
N LEU A 33 1.09 12.64 2.32
CA LEU A 33 0.19 13.59 2.97
C LEU A 33 0.90 14.51 3.98
N HIS A 34 2.00 14.04 4.58
CA HIS A 34 2.82 14.81 5.53
C HIS A 34 4.01 15.51 4.88
N ASN A 35 4.13 15.51 3.54
CA ASN A 35 5.28 16.08 2.81
C ASN A 35 6.64 15.53 3.28
N HIS A 36 6.69 14.26 3.70
CA HIS A 36 7.93 13.62 4.13
C HIS A 36 8.74 13.17 2.89
N PRO A 37 10.08 13.32 2.87
CA PRO A 37 10.95 12.99 1.72
C PRO A 37 11.15 11.48 1.48
N TYR A 38 10.18 10.66 1.90
CA TYR A 38 10.21 9.20 1.73
C TYR A 38 9.86 8.81 0.28
N HIS A 39 8.94 9.54 -0.35
CA HIS A 39 8.71 9.40 -1.78
C HIS A 39 9.80 10.14 -2.53
N ARG A 40 10.66 9.40 -3.21
CA ARG A 40 11.72 9.93 -4.07
C ARG A 40 11.31 9.62 -5.50
N GLU A 41 10.83 10.65 -6.19
CA GLU A 41 10.60 10.63 -7.64
C GLU A 41 11.96 10.56 -8.37
#